data_AF-C0HFY9-F1
#
_entry.id   AF-C0HFY9-F1
#
_cell.length_a   1.000
_cell.length_b   1.000
_cell.length_c   1.000
_cell.angle_alpha   90.00
_cell.angle_beta   90.00
_cell.angle_gamma   90.00
#
_symmetry.space_group_name_H-M   'P 1'
#
loop_
_entity.id
_entity.type
_entity.pdbx_description
1 polymer ?
#
loop_
_entity_poly.entity_id
_entity_poly.type
_entity_poly.pdbx_seq_one_letter_code
_entity_poly.pdbx_strand_id
1 'polypeptide(L)'
;MSGENKTHLVEIEATTAESGTALRAPTIEAGLVPACKDTCYGDLRLQLWEKKYDGSKGEMILDATSNMAALEVGGGPWFNGWKGTTVVNEVVNNIVGTPVDVESLLPIPFLKPPGL
;
A
#
# COMPACT_ATOMS: atom_id res chain seq x y z
N MET A 1 -11.74 4.63 0.29
CA MET A 1 -10.88 3.93 1.28
C MET A 1 -10.71 4.82 2.50
N SER A 2 -10.65 4.26 3.70
CA SER A 2 -10.39 5.03 4.92
C SER A 2 -9.43 4.28 5.83
N GLY A 3 -8.72 5.03 6.68
CA GLY A 3 -7.84 4.50 7.71
C GLY A 3 -7.86 5.42 8.93
N GLU A 4 -7.49 4.90 10.08
CA GLU A 4 -7.41 5.69 11.30
C GLU A 4 -6.35 5.15 12.26
N ASN A 5 -5.90 6.01 13.17
CA ASN A 5 -5.15 5.63 14.34
C ASN A 5 -5.77 6.30 15.59
N LYS A 6 -5.01 6.35 16.70
CA LYS A 6 -5.49 6.95 17.96
C LYS A 6 -5.85 8.44 17.83
N THR A 7 -5.16 9.18 16.97
CA THR A 7 -5.24 10.64 16.89
C THR A 7 -5.63 11.17 15.52
N HIS A 8 -5.65 10.35 14.48
CA HIS A 8 -5.87 10.78 13.10
C HIS A 8 -6.83 9.86 12.35
N LEU A 9 -7.57 10.45 11.42
CA LEU A 9 -8.43 9.76 10.46
C LEU A 9 -8.05 10.22 9.06
N VAL A 10 -7.95 9.29 8.11
CA VAL A 10 -7.67 9.57 6.70
C VAL A 10 -8.76 8.97 5.81
N GLU A 11 -9.19 9.72 4.82
CA GLU A 11 -10.08 9.25 3.76
C GLU A 11 -9.47 9.52 2.41
N ILE A 12 -9.61 8.53 1.53
CA ILE A 12 -9.18 8.57 0.15
C ILE A 12 -10.38 8.19 -0.71
N GLU A 13 -10.79 9.10 -1.57
CA GLU A 13 -11.79 8.86 -2.60
C GLU A 13 -11.12 8.96 -3.95
N ALA A 14 -11.38 7.99 -4.83
CA ALA A 14 -10.82 7.99 -6.17
C ALA A 14 -11.83 7.49 -7.19
N THR A 15 -11.90 8.15 -8.33
CA THR A 15 -12.81 7.81 -9.43
C THR A 15 -12.12 8.02 -10.78
N THR A 16 -12.66 7.40 -11.82
CA THR A 16 -12.19 7.60 -13.20
C THR A 16 -13.28 7.16 -14.17
N ALA A 17 -13.31 7.77 -15.35
CA ALA A 17 -14.15 7.34 -16.47
C ALA A 17 -13.39 6.41 -17.45
N GLU A 18 -12.07 6.25 -17.26
CA GLU A 18 -11.24 5.47 -18.16
C GLU A 18 -11.46 3.97 -17.98
N SER A 19 -11.50 3.24 -19.09
CA SER A 19 -11.63 1.77 -19.08
C SER A 19 -10.38 1.03 -18.59
N GLY A 20 -9.27 1.77 -18.41
CA GLY A 20 -7.95 1.25 -18.04
C GLY A 20 -7.23 0.50 -19.17
N THR A 21 -5.95 0.24 -18.94
CA THR A 21 -5.04 -0.53 -19.78
C THR A 21 -4.74 -1.87 -19.12
N ALA A 22 -4.87 -2.97 -19.87
CA ALA A 22 -4.57 -4.30 -19.34
C ALA A 22 -3.08 -4.44 -19.02
N LEU A 23 -2.75 -4.64 -17.74
CA LEU A 23 -1.42 -5.01 -17.30
C LEU A 23 -1.27 -6.53 -17.32
N ARG A 24 -0.10 -7.00 -17.74
CA ARG A 24 0.19 -8.43 -17.86
C ARG A 24 1.22 -8.85 -16.82
N ALA A 25 0.96 -9.96 -16.15
CA ALA A 25 1.86 -10.57 -15.19
C ALA A 25 2.41 -11.90 -15.74
N PRO A 26 3.67 -12.26 -15.42
CA PRO A 26 4.24 -13.55 -15.82
C PRO A 26 3.64 -14.69 -14.98
N THR A 27 3.22 -15.76 -15.65
CA THR A 27 2.80 -17.03 -15.04
C THR A 27 3.66 -18.17 -15.56
N ILE A 28 3.74 -19.26 -14.78
CA ILE A 28 4.55 -20.43 -15.11
C ILE A 28 3.99 -21.12 -16.37
N GLU A 29 2.67 -21.18 -16.52
CA GLU A 29 1.99 -21.97 -17.55
C GLU A 29 1.73 -21.19 -18.83
N ALA A 30 1.48 -19.88 -18.74
CA ALA A 30 0.96 -19.08 -19.86
C ALA A 30 1.78 -17.82 -20.15
N GLY A 31 2.91 -17.61 -19.48
CA GLY A 31 3.76 -16.43 -19.70
C GLY A 31 3.04 -15.13 -19.32
N LEU A 32 3.14 -14.08 -20.14
CA LEU A 32 2.54 -12.78 -19.85
C LEU A 32 1.03 -12.76 -20.14
N VAL A 33 0.23 -12.99 -19.11
CA VAL A 33 -1.25 -12.97 -19.17
C VAL A 33 -1.83 -11.72 -18.50
N PRO A 34 -2.96 -11.18 -18.97
CA PRO A 34 -3.64 -10.07 -18.30
C PRO A 34 -3.98 -10.41 -16.84
N ALA A 35 -3.62 -9.53 -15.93
CA ALA A 35 -3.86 -9.68 -14.49
C ALA A 35 -4.85 -8.62 -13.97
N CYS A 36 -4.59 -7.35 -14.28
CA CYS A 36 -5.43 -6.20 -13.93
C CYS A 36 -5.60 -5.23 -15.11
N LYS A 37 -6.46 -4.23 -14.92
CA LYS A 37 -6.61 -3.06 -15.80
C LYS A 37 -6.42 -1.81 -14.96
N ASP A 38 -5.45 -0.99 -15.34
CA ASP A 38 -5.07 0.19 -14.58
C ASP A 38 -5.17 1.46 -15.44
N THR A 39 -5.44 2.59 -14.81
CA THR A 39 -5.35 3.92 -15.43
C THR A 39 -4.60 4.86 -14.51
N CYS A 40 -3.78 5.76 -15.05
CA CYS A 40 -3.17 6.86 -14.29
C CYS A 40 -3.95 8.18 -14.44
N TYR A 41 -5.15 8.13 -15.03
CA TYR A 41 -6.06 9.26 -15.19
C TYR A 41 -7.20 9.18 -14.17
N GLY A 42 -6.83 8.93 -12.91
CA GLY A 42 -7.75 8.92 -11.79
C GLY A 42 -7.84 10.28 -11.11
N ASP A 43 -9.07 10.72 -10.84
CA ASP A 43 -9.36 11.82 -9.94
C ASP A 43 -9.39 11.30 -8.51
N LEU A 44 -8.49 11.82 -7.67
CA LEU A 44 -8.26 11.42 -6.29
C LEU A 44 -8.44 12.62 -5.38
N ARG A 45 -9.12 12.40 -4.25
CA ARG A 45 -9.14 13.31 -3.10
C ARG A 45 -8.63 12.59 -1.87
N LEU A 46 -7.65 13.19 -1.21
CA LEU A 46 -7.10 12.77 0.07
C LEU A 46 -7.48 13.79 1.12
N GLN A 47 -8.09 13.33 2.20
CA GLN A 47 -8.42 14.16 3.35
C GLN A 47 -7.88 13.54 4.64
N LEU A 48 -7.26 14.37 5.49
CA LEU A 48 -6.68 13.98 6.78
C LEU A 48 -7.24 14.88 7.87
N TRP A 49 -7.68 14.28 8.96
CA TRP A 49 -8.21 14.97 10.13
C TRP A 49 -7.48 14.53 11.39
N GLU A 50 -7.33 15.45 12.33
CA GLU A 50 -7.14 15.11 13.74
C GLU A 50 -8.47 14.58 14.29
N LYS A 51 -8.42 13.56 15.14
CA LYS A 51 -9.61 12.96 15.77
C LYS A 51 -9.98 13.71 17.04
N LYS A 52 -11.28 13.89 17.26
CA LYS A 52 -11.80 14.32 18.56
C LYS A 52 -11.72 13.18 19.58
N TYR A 53 -11.91 13.52 20.85
CA TYR A 53 -11.94 12.54 21.95
C TYR A 53 -13.03 11.45 21.78
N ASP A 54 -14.10 11.75 21.03
CA ASP A 54 -15.18 10.81 20.70
C ASP A 54 -14.90 9.96 19.45
N GLY A 55 -13.71 10.11 18.85
CA GLY A 55 -13.29 9.41 17.65
C GLY A 55 -13.80 10.00 16.33
N SER A 56 -14.64 11.04 16.36
CA SER A 56 -15.15 11.70 15.16
C SER A 56 -14.10 12.62 14.51
N LYS A 57 -14.37 13.03 13.26
CA LYS A 57 -13.53 14.00 12.54
C LYS A 57 -13.45 15.33 13.31
N GLY A 58 -12.23 15.70 13.68
CA GLY A 58 -11.86 16.97 14.31
C GLY A 58 -11.39 17.98 13.28
N GLU A 59 -10.29 18.65 13.58
CA GLU A 59 -9.67 19.64 12.69
C GLU A 59 -9.14 18.97 11.42
N MET A 60 -9.44 19.56 10.27
CA MET A 60 -8.92 19.09 8.99
C MET A 60 -7.48 19.60 8.81
N ILE A 61 -6.55 18.66 8.69
CA ILE A 61 -5.12 18.93 8.53
C ILE A 61 -4.77 19.08 7.05
N LEU A 62 -5.37 18.25 6.20
CA LEU A 62 -5.11 18.23 4.76
C LEU A 62 -6.38 17.94 3.97
N ASP A 63 -6.55 18.66 2.87
CA ASP A 63 -7.49 18.36 1.80
C ASP A 63 -6.76 18.59 0.47
N ALA A 64 -6.44 17.51 -0.22
CA ALA A 64 -5.63 17.54 -1.43
C ALA A 64 -6.31 16.75 -2.54
N THR A 65 -6.12 17.20 -3.77
CA THR A 65 -6.62 16.52 -4.96
C THR A 65 -5.51 16.26 -5.96
N SER A 66 -5.67 15.22 -6.77
CA SER A 66 -4.82 14.88 -7.91
C SER A 66 -5.68 14.28 -9.01
N ASN A 67 -5.39 14.60 -10.27
CA ASN A 67 -6.03 14.00 -11.45
C ASN A 67 -5.09 13.01 -12.18
N MET A 68 -4.00 12.62 -11.54
CA MET A 68 -2.99 11.70 -12.05
C MET A 68 -2.85 10.44 -11.18
N ALA A 69 -3.92 10.03 -10.51
CA ALA A 69 -3.88 8.86 -9.64
C ALA A 69 -3.94 7.56 -10.44
N ALA A 70 -3.09 6.60 -10.08
CA ALA A 70 -3.16 5.24 -10.57
C ALA A 70 -4.32 4.49 -9.89
N LEU A 71 -5.29 4.01 -10.69
CA LEU A 71 -6.46 3.26 -10.24
C LEU A 71 -6.59 1.95 -11.00
N GLU A 72 -6.74 0.86 -10.25
CA GLU A 72 -7.17 -0.43 -10.79
C GLU A 72 -8.69 -0.37 -11.05
N VAL A 73 -9.10 -0.51 -12.31
CA VAL A 73 -10.50 -0.42 -12.76
C VAL A 73 -11.06 -1.76 -13.25
N GLY A 74 -10.30 -2.85 -13.08
CA GLY A 74 -10.75 -4.20 -13.40
C GLY A 74 -9.62 -5.24 -13.46
N GLY A 75 -9.98 -6.46 -13.86
CA GLY A 75 -9.13 -7.66 -13.72
C GLY A 75 -9.23 -8.25 -12.30
N GLY A 76 -9.14 -9.57 -12.17
CA GLY A 76 -9.64 -10.31 -10.99
C GLY A 76 -8.83 -10.07 -9.70
N PRO A 77 -9.20 -10.65 -8.54
CA PRO A 77 -10.48 -11.22 -8.10
C PRO A 77 -11.34 -10.22 -7.30
N TRP A 78 -11.06 -8.91 -7.40
CA TRP A 78 -11.65 -7.89 -6.54
C TRP A 78 -13.03 -7.47 -7.06
N PHE A 79 -14.07 -8.23 -6.70
CA PHE A 79 -15.46 -7.92 -7.01
C PHE A 79 -16.14 -7.00 -5.99
N ASN A 80 -15.42 -6.66 -4.90
CA ASN A 80 -15.91 -5.86 -3.77
C ASN A 80 -14.86 -4.82 -3.36
N GLY A 81 -15.28 -3.75 -2.69
CA GLY A 81 -14.36 -2.76 -2.13
C GLY A 81 -13.36 -3.37 -1.15
N TRP A 82 -12.09 -3.05 -1.31
CA TRP A 82 -11.01 -3.53 -0.44
C TRP A 82 -11.14 -2.93 0.97
N LYS A 83 -11.10 -3.79 1.99
CA LYS A 83 -11.05 -3.41 3.42
C LYS A 83 -9.95 -4.21 4.11
N GLY A 84 -8.79 -3.59 4.30
CA GLY A 84 -7.70 -4.16 5.10
C GLY A 84 -7.61 -3.48 6.46
N THR A 85 -7.42 -4.27 7.51
CA THR A 85 -7.02 -3.76 8.83
C THR A 85 -5.56 -4.13 9.05
N THR A 86 -4.69 -3.14 9.06
CA THR A 86 -3.29 -3.35 9.45
C THR A 86 -3.19 -3.20 10.97
N VAL A 87 -2.71 -4.26 11.63
CA VAL A 87 -2.36 -4.20 13.05
C VAL A 87 -0.87 -3.93 13.14
N VAL A 88 -0.49 -2.78 13.68
CA VAL A 88 0.90 -2.47 13.98
C VAL A 88 1.27 -3.24 15.24
N ASN A 89 2.09 -4.28 15.10
CA ASN A 89 2.62 -5.00 16.25
C ASN A 89 3.81 -4.20 16.80
N GLU A 90 3.67 -3.63 18.01
CA GLU A 90 4.69 -2.79 18.64
C GLU A 90 6.05 -3.52 18.80
N VAL A 91 6.03 -4.83 19.06
CA VAL A 91 7.26 -5.63 19.17
C VAL A 91 7.97 -5.72 17.82
N VAL A 92 7.21 -5.93 16.73
CA VAL A 92 7.78 -5.98 15.38
C VAL A 92 8.33 -4.62 14.97
N ASN A 93 7.61 -3.53 15.24
CA ASN A 93 8.08 -2.17 14.93
C ASN A 93 9.37 -1.80 15.66
N ASN A 94 9.56 -2.29 16.89
CA ASN A 94 10.78 -2.04 17.66
C ASN A 94 11.98 -2.85 17.15
N ILE A 95 11.75 -3.95 16.42
CA ILE A 95 12.81 -4.84 15.91
C ILE A 95 13.14 -4.51 14.45
N VAL A 96 12.17 -4.10 13.64
CA VAL A 96 12.38 -3.70 12.24
C VAL A 96 13.35 -2.52 12.19
N GLY A 97 14.48 -2.71 11.51
CA GLY A 97 15.55 -1.71 11.43
C GLY A 97 16.63 -1.83 12.52
N THR A 98 16.47 -2.73 13.49
CA THR A 98 17.57 -3.08 14.40
C THR A 98 18.65 -3.81 13.62
N PRO A 99 19.91 -3.30 13.61
CA PRO A 99 21.00 -4.00 12.97
C PRO A 99 21.25 -5.33 13.71
N VAL A 100 20.88 -6.43 13.08
CA VAL A 100 21.21 -7.77 13.54
C VAL A 100 22.55 -8.13 12.92
N ASP A 101 23.55 -8.41 13.76
CA ASP A 101 24.84 -8.95 13.30
C ASP A 101 24.65 -10.40 12.84
N VAL A 102 24.30 -10.53 11.56
CA VAL A 102 24.07 -11.81 10.90
C VAL A 102 25.36 -12.64 10.84
N GLU A 103 26.54 -12.01 10.83
CA GLU A 103 27.84 -12.72 10.79
C GLU A 103 28.14 -13.41 12.13
N SER A 104 27.71 -12.82 13.25
CA SER A 104 27.83 -13.45 14.57
C SER A 104 26.88 -14.65 14.76
N LEU A 105 25.71 -14.64 14.11
CA LEU A 105 24.64 -15.62 14.32
C LEU A 105 24.70 -16.80 13.35
N LEU A 106 25.27 -16.61 12.15
CA LEU A 106 25.41 -17.66 11.14
C LEU A 106 26.82 -17.61 10.53
N PRO A 107 27.82 -18.28 11.15
CA PRO A 107 29.15 -18.38 10.58
C PRO A 107 29.12 -19.37 9.40
N ILE A 108 28.59 -18.94 8.25
CA ILE A 108 28.57 -19.71 7.00
C ILE A 108 29.63 -19.13 6.05
N PRO A 109 30.86 -19.67 6.05
CA PRO A 109 31.97 -19.13 5.25
C PRO A 109 31.86 -19.37 3.75
N PHE A 110 30.84 -20.10 3.26
CA PHE A 110 30.78 -20.56 1.86
C PHE A 110 30.12 -19.58 0.88
N LEU A 111 29.45 -18.52 1.36
CA LEU A 111 28.75 -17.55 0.50
C LEU A 111 29.53 -16.24 0.28
N LYS A 112 30.73 -16.08 0.86
CA LYS A 112 31.56 -14.89 0.59
C LYS A 112 32.28 -15.07 -0.75
N PRO A 113 32.11 -14.16 -1.73
CA PRO A 113 32.88 -14.21 -2.97
C PRO A 113 34.36 -13.96 -2.66
N PRO A 114 35.30 -14.59 -3.37
CA PRO A 114 36.72 -14.45 -3.08
C PRO A 114 37.18 -12.99 -3.30
N GLY A 115 37.72 -12.37 -2.25
CA GLY A 115 38.32 -11.02 -2.30
C GLY A 115 37.84 -10.00 -1.25
N LEU A 116 36.99 -10.40 -0.30
CA LEU A 116 36.59 -9.63 0.90
C LEU A 116 36.95 -10.39 2.17
#